data_AF-A0A8S2YAF6-F1
#
_entry.id   AF-A0A8S2YAF6-F1
#
_cell.length_a   1.000
_cell.length_b   1.000
_cell.length_c   1.000
_cell.angle_alpha   90.00
_cell.angle_beta   90.00
_cell.angle_gamma   90.00
#
_symmetry.space_group_name_H-M   'P 1'
#
loop_
_entity.id
_entity.type
_entity.pdbx_description
1 polymer ?
#
loop_
_entity_poly.entity_id
_entity_poly.type
_entity_poly.pdbx_seq_one_letter_code
_entity_poly.pdbx_strand_id
1 'polypeptide(L)'
;TTTLYGKTFVNEQRINFYQSYLNFNKAFPICLMQIPFKSLFLYSSIKKRDEYIKRFENLKINQDQSRLIQERIELFTSDEYKHLLTKHDIGSFHGILLFAAIVNTVPNACWSLIDILLHPEALYAVKNELNTIDLSRLFERETLNKLQILDSCINETLRRTFMGLTQR
;
A
#
# COMPACT_ATOMS: atom_id res chain seq x y z
N THR A 1 -1.11 -6.90 0.79
CA THR A 1 -0.50 -7.68 -0.31
C THR A 1 -1.46 -8.70 -0.89
N THR A 2 -1.95 -9.67 -0.12
CA THR A 2 -2.87 -10.73 -0.59
C THR A 2 -4.13 -10.18 -1.28
N THR A 3 -4.76 -9.14 -0.75
CA THR A 3 -5.94 -8.50 -1.36
C THR A 3 -5.70 -7.97 -2.76
N LEU A 4 -4.49 -7.48 -3.06
CA LEU A 4 -4.15 -6.92 -4.38
C LEU A 4 -3.56 -8.00 -5.30
N TYR A 5 -2.54 -8.71 -4.82
CA TYR A 5 -1.71 -9.58 -5.64
C TYR A 5 -2.04 -11.07 -5.53
N GLY A 6 -3.01 -11.46 -4.70
CA GLY A 6 -3.38 -12.85 -4.47
C GLY A 6 -2.45 -13.60 -3.53
N LYS A 7 -2.91 -14.77 -3.08
CA LYS A 7 -2.14 -15.75 -2.31
C LYS A 7 -1.04 -16.38 -3.16
N THR A 8 -1.29 -16.61 -4.45
CA THR A 8 -0.31 -17.17 -5.41
C THR A 8 0.97 -16.36 -5.38
N PHE A 9 0.87 -15.05 -5.64
CA PHE A 9 2.02 -14.14 -5.56
C PHE A 9 2.68 -14.18 -4.19
N VAL A 10 1.91 -14.07 -3.11
CA VAL A 10 2.43 -14.05 -1.73
C VAL A 10 3.19 -15.32 -1.39
N ASN A 11 2.73 -16.48 -1.85
CA ASN A 11 3.39 -17.77 -1.62
C ASN A 11 4.68 -17.91 -2.46
N GLU A 12 4.69 -17.35 -3.67
CA GLU A 12 5.90 -17.27 -4.51
C GLU A 12 6.94 -16.31 -3.92
N GLN A 13 6.51 -15.34 -3.11
CA GLN A 13 7.44 -14.51 -2.37
C GLN A 13 8.14 -15.36 -1.31
N ARG A 14 9.39 -15.72 -1.60
CA ARG A 14 10.33 -16.39 -0.69
C ARG A 14 10.34 -15.74 0.71
N ILE A 15 10.90 -16.45 1.69
CA ILE A 15 11.27 -15.89 3.00
C ILE A 15 11.94 -14.52 2.77
N ASN A 16 11.49 -13.49 3.50
CA ASN A 16 11.97 -12.10 3.47
C ASN A 16 11.23 -11.09 2.57
N PHE A 17 10.01 -11.33 2.07
CA PHE A 17 9.25 -10.28 1.36
C PHE A 17 9.07 -9.01 2.20
N TYR A 18 8.59 -9.17 3.44
CA TYR A 18 8.40 -8.05 4.36
C TYR A 18 9.71 -7.30 4.64
N GLN A 19 10.81 -8.04 4.83
CA GLN A 19 12.13 -7.42 5.01
C GLN A 19 12.59 -6.66 3.75
N SER A 20 12.32 -7.19 2.56
CA SER A 20 12.58 -6.51 1.28
C SER A 20 11.80 -5.21 1.17
N TYR A 21 10.52 -5.22 1.57
CA TYR A 21 9.69 -4.01 1.66
C TYR A 21 10.26 -3.00 2.67
N LEU A 22 10.65 -3.43 3.87
CA LEU A 22 11.24 -2.54 4.88
C LEU A 22 12.56 -1.92 4.38
N ASN A 23 13.39 -2.69 3.70
CA ASN A 23 14.63 -2.20 3.10
C ASN A 23 14.35 -1.15 2.03
N PHE A 24 13.35 -1.38 1.18
CA PHE A 24 12.91 -0.42 0.18
C PHE A 24 12.32 0.85 0.81
N ASN A 25 11.41 0.72 1.78
CA ASN A 25 10.79 1.86 2.47
C ASN A 25 11.86 2.79 3.09
N LYS A 26 12.89 2.22 3.74
CA LYS A 26 14.03 2.99 4.27
C LYS A 26 14.86 3.68 3.18
N ALA A 27 15.00 3.03 2.03
CA ALA A 27 15.76 3.56 0.90
C ALA A 27 14.98 4.61 0.09
N PHE A 28 13.64 4.59 0.13
CA PHE A 28 12.79 5.38 -0.75
C PHE A 28 13.06 6.89 -0.68
N PRO A 29 13.12 7.55 0.49
CA PRO A 29 13.45 8.99 0.56
C PRO A 29 14.83 9.33 -0.02
N ILE A 30 15.82 8.46 0.21
CA ILE A 30 17.17 8.61 -0.35
C ILE A 30 17.12 8.49 -1.88
N CYS A 31 16.30 7.57 -2.40
CA CYS A 31 16.03 7.41 -3.82
C CYS A 31 15.25 8.57 -4.43
N LEU A 32 14.73 9.55 -3.68
CA LEU A 32 14.12 10.77 -4.22
C LEU A 32 15.09 11.95 -4.30
N MET A 33 16.24 11.89 -3.62
CA MET A 33 17.22 12.98 -3.63
C MET A 33 17.73 13.25 -5.05
N GLN A 34 17.78 14.53 -5.44
CA GLN A 34 18.26 14.98 -6.74
C GLN A 34 19.72 15.45 -6.62
N ILE A 35 20.65 14.50 -6.50
CA ILE A 35 22.09 14.78 -6.37
C ILE A 35 22.87 14.25 -7.59
N PRO A 36 23.95 14.93 -8.02
CA PRO A 36 24.86 14.40 -9.04
C PRO A 36 25.44 13.04 -8.63
N PHE A 37 25.72 12.18 -9.62
CA PHE A 37 26.34 10.86 -9.42
C PHE A 37 25.65 9.98 -8.37
N LYS A 38 24.32 10.10 -8.26
CA LYS A 38 23.47 9.31 -7.36
C LYS A 38 23.72 7.80 -7.44
N SER A 39 24.01 7.28 -8.62
CA SER A 39 24.36 5.86 -8.83
C SER A 39 25.63 5.45 -8.09
N LEU A 40 26.60 6.35 -7.91
CA LEU A 40 27.83 6.10 -7.16
C LEU A 40 27.59 6.28 -5.66
N PHE A 41 27.02 7.41 -5.26
CA PHE A 41 26.90 7.76 -3.83
C PHE A 41 25.77 7.03 -3.11
N LEU A 42 24.68 6.69 -3.80
CA LEU A 42 23.48 6.06 -3.23
C LEU A 42 23.28 4.63 -3.75
N TYR A 43 24.35 3.98 -4.21
CA TYR A 43 24.32 2.62 -4.76
C TYR A 43 23.58 1.63 -3.85
N SER A 44 23.82 1.68 -2.54
CA SER A 44 23.18 0.77 -1.58
C SER A 44 21.65 0.94 -1.50
N SER A 45 21.15 2.17 -1.63
CA SER A 45 19.71 2.47 -1.65
C SER A 45 19.07 2.08 -2.98
N ILE A 46 19.75 2.34 -4.10
CA ILE A 46 19.33 1.91 -5.43
C ILE A 46 19.23 0.39 -5.49
N LYS A 47 20.24 -0.31 -4.97
CA LYS A 47 20.25 -1.78 -4.90
C LYS A 47 19.05 -2.32 -4.11
N LYS A 48 18.73 -1.75 -2.94
CA LYS A 48 17.56 -2.15 -2.13
C LYS A 48 16.23 -1.92 -2.86
N ARG A 49 16.12 -0.83 -3.62
CA ARG A 49 14.97 -0.57 -4.50
C ARG A 49 14.87 -1.64 -5.57
N ASP A 50 15.95 -1.93 -6.28
CA ASP A 50 15.95 -2.88 -7.40
C ASP A 50 15.67 -4.31 -6.91
N GLU A 51 16.20 -4.70 -5.74
CA GLU A 51 15.88 -5.98 -5.09
C GLU A 51 14.38 -6.14 -4.78
N TYR A 52 13.71 -5.06 -4.38
CA TYR A 52 12.27 -5.06 -4.15
C TYR A 52 11.49 -5.11 -5.48
N ILE A 53 11.87 -4.30 -6.47
CA ILE A 53 11.23 -4.22 -7.79
C ILE A 53 11.30 -5.55 -8.53
N LYS A 54 12.44 -6.24 -8.49
CA LYS A 54 12.66 -7.54 -9.15
C LYS A 54 11.63 -8.60 -8.81
N ARG A 55 11.00 -8.50 -7.64
CA ARG A 55 9.95 -9.42 -7.19
C ARG A 55 8.65 -9.31 -7.99
N PHE A 56 8.48 -8.24 -8.76
CA PHE A 56 7.27 -7.94 -9.55
C PHE A 56 7.50 -8.04 -11.07
N GLU A 57 8.74 -8.26 -11.54
CA GLU A 57 9.09 -8.21 -12.99
C GLU A 57 8.45 -9.30 -13.85
N ASN A 58 8.03 -10.42 -13.23
CA ASN A 58 7.47 -11.57 -13.94
C ASN A 58 6.08 -11.94 -13.42
N LEU A 59 5.30 -10.93 -13.00
CA LEU A 59 3.91 -11.13 -12.63
C LEU A 59 3.13 -11.75 -13.78
N LYS A 60 2.36 -12.80 -13.46
CA LYS A 60 1.39 -13.42 -14.35
C LYS A 60 -0.01 -13.17 -13.80
N ILE A 61 -0.99 -13.12 -14.70
CA ILE A 61 -2.40 -13.07 -14.32
C ILE A 61 -2.74 -14.33 -13.54
N ASN A 62 -3.33 -14.16 -12.37
CA ASN A 62 -3.87 -15.24 -11.55
C ASN A 62 -5.28 -14.89 -11.09
N GLN A 63 -6.15 -15.89 -10.98
CA GLN A 63 -7.56 -15.70 -10.60
C GLN A 63 -7.74 -15.10 -9.19
N ASP A 64 -6.77 -15.29 -8.30
CA ASP A 64 -6.82 -14.80 -6.93
C ASP A 64 -6.27 -13.37 -6.75
N GLN A 65 -5.82 -12.73 -7.83
CA GLN A 65 -5.46 -11.30 -7.85
C GLN A 65 -6.70 -10.42 -7.86
N SER A 66 -6.59 -9.18 -7.38
CA SER A 66 -7.66 -8.21 -7.57
C SER A 66 -7.83 -7.87 -9.05
N ARG A 67 -9.07 -7.50 -9.44
CA ARG A 67 -9.38 -7.03 -10.79
C ARG A 67 -8.44 -5.91 -11.26
N LEU A 68 -8.11 -4.97 -10.36
CA LEU A 68 -7.15 -3.89 -10.63
C LEU A 68 -5.77 -4.43 -11.06
N ILE A 69 -5.25 -5.47 -10.40
CA ILE A 69 -3.95 -6.04 -10.76
C ILE A 69 -4.03 -6.82 -12.07
N GLN A 70 -5.12 -7.57 -12.28
CA GLN A 70 -5.34 -8.30 -13.54
C GLN A 70 -5.37 -7.34 -14.74
N GLU A 71 -6.22 -6.30 -14.70
CA GLU A 71 -6.33 -5.29 -15.76
C GLU A 71 -5.01 -4.55 -16.01
N ARG A 72 -4.22 -4.28 -14.96
CA ARG A 72 -2.88 -3.67 -15.11
C ARG A 72 -1.88 -4.57 -15.82
N ILE A 73 -1.87 -5.86 -15.48
CA ILE A 73 -0.98 -6.83 -16.14
C ILE A 73 -1.39 -6.96 -17.61
N GLU A 74 -2.69 -7.07 -17.90
CA GLU A 74 -3.22 -7.10 -19.27
C GLU A 74 -2.81 -5.85 -20.06
N LEU A 75 -3.01 -4.65 -19.49
CA LEU A 75 -2.62 -3.39 -20.10
C LEU A 75 -1.13 -3.36 -20.45
N PHE A 76 -0.25 -3.68 -19.48
CA PHE A 76 1.20 -3.62 -19.68
C PHE A 76 1.74 -4.68 -20.64
N THR A 77 1.00 -5.77 -20.85
CA THR A 77 1.37 -6.86 -21.77
C THR A 77 0.68 -6.76 -23.14
N SER A 78 -0.23 -5.81 -23.31
CA SER A 78 -0.93 -5.54 -24.57
C SER A 78 0.01 -5.09 -25.69
N ASP A 79 -0.43 -5.22 -26.95
CA ASP A 79 0.34 -4.79 -28.12
C ASP A 79 0.72 -3.31 -28.08
N GLU A 80 -0.11 -2.48 -27.46
CA GLU A 80 0.10 -1.04 -27.28
C GLU A 80 1.29 -0.74 -26.34
N TYR A 81 1.48 -1.49 -25.26
CA TYR A 81 2.49 -1.15 -24.22
C TYR A 81 3.68 -2.10 -24.16
N LYS A 82 3.57 -3.34 -24.69
CA LYS A 82 4.61 -4.37 -24.56
C LYS A 82 5.98 -3.97 -25.14
N HIS A 83 5.99 -3.01 -26.06
CA HIS A 83 7.20 -2.49 -26.70
C HIS A 83 7.75 -1.22 -26.02
N LEU A 84 6.95 -0.56 -25.17
CA LEU A 84 7.31 0.65 -24.44
C LEU A 84 7.88 0.36 -23.05
N LEU A 85 7.48 -0.77 -22.45
CA LEU A 85 7.80 -1.10 -21.07
C LEU A 85 8.72 -2.32 -21.00
N THR A 86 9.85 -2.16 -20.31
CA THR A 86 10.66 -3.30 -19.92
C THR A 86 10.00 -4.05 -18.76
N LYS A 87 10.42 -5.29 -18.51
CA LYS A 87 10.01 -6.04 -17.31
C LYS A 87 10.30 -5.28 -16.02
N HIS A 88 11.42 -4.56 -15.99
CA HIS A 88 11.81 -3.74 -14.85
C HIS A 88 10.84 -2.56 -14.65
N ASP A 89 10.38 -1.92 -15.73
CA ASP A 89 9.38 -0.83 -15.64
C ASP A 89 8.05 -1.35 -15.10
N ILE A 90 7.58 -2.49 -15.61
CA ILE A 90 6.38 -3.17 -15.11
C ILE A 90 6.53 -3.50 -13.61
N GLY A 91 7.66 -4.10 -13.23
CA GLY A 91 7.97 -4.40 -11.83
C GLY A 91 8.00 -3.15 -10.97
N SER A 92 8.53 -2.05 -11.49
CA SER A 92 8.57 -0.75 -10.80
C SER A 92 7.18 -0.21 -10.55
N PHE A 93 6.29 -0.25 -11.54
CA PHE A 93 4.91 0.20 -11.41
C PHE A 93 4.10 -0.61 -10.39
N HIS A 94 4.31 -1.92 -10.34
CA HIS A 94 3.64 -2.78 -9.36
C HIS A 94 4.22 -2.62 -7.95
N GLY A 95 5.55 -2.52 -7.84
CA GLY A 95 6.23 -2.26 -6.57
C GLY A 95 5.81 -0.93 -5.94
N ILE A 96 5.79 0.16 -6.73
CA ILE A 96 5.36 1.46 -6.22
C ILE A 96 3.87 1.50 -5.87
N LEU A 97 3.01 0.79 -6.61
CA LEU A 97 1.59 0.66 -6.29
C LEU A 97 1.40 -0.02 -4.92
N LEU A 98 2.10 -1.13 -4.67
CA LEU A 98 2.01 -1.81 -3.38
C LEU A 98 2.57 -0.94 -2.25
N PHE A 99 3.68 -0.24 -2.50
CA PHE A 99 4.25 0.69 -1.55
C PHE A 99 3.27 1.81 -1.19
N ALA A 100 2.69 2.49 -2.18
CA ALA A 100 1.72 3.55 -1.97
C ALA A 100 0.48 3.06 -1.18
N ALA A 101 0.02 1.84 -1.47
CA ALA A 101 -1.11 1.23 -0.77
C ALA A 101 -0.83 0.92 0.71
N ILE A 102 0.44 0.78 1.12
CA ILE A 102 0.82 0.34 2.48
C ILE A 102 1.40 1.50 3.31
N VAL A 103 2.25 2.34 2.70
CA VAL A 103 3.09 3.32 3.43
C VAL A 103 2.28 4.28 4.28
N ASN A 104 1.06 4.64 3.84
CA ASN A 104 0.15 5.51 4.59
C ASN A 104 -0.92 4.72 5.35
N THR A 105 -1.48 3.68 4.74
CA THR A 105 -2.59 2.90 5.31
C THR A 105 -2.21 2.24 6.64
N VAL A 106 -1.00 1.67 6.74
CA VAL A 106 -0.55 0.99 7.96
C VAL A 106 -0.39 1.94 9.15
N PRO A 107 0.41 3.02 9.06
CA PRO A 107 0.55 3.95 10.18
C PRO A 107 -0.77 4.64 10.52
N ASN A 108 -1.60 5.02 9.53
CA ASN A 108 -2.89 5.66 9.80
C ASN A 108 -3.83 4.72 10.55
N ALA A 109 -3.97 3.46 10.12
CA ALA A 109 -4.79 2.48 10.83
C ALA A 109 -4.26 2.22 12.26
N CYS A 110 -2.94 2.15 12.42
CA CYS A 110 -2.30 1.98 13.73
C CYS A 110 -2.64 3.14 14.67
N TRP A 111 -2.44 4.38 14.22
CA TRP A 111 -2.73 5.56 15.02
C TRP A 111 -4.22 5.73 15.29
N SER A 112 -5.10 5.41 14.35
CA SER A 112 -6.55 5.49 14.58
C SER A 112 -6.98 4.50 15.65
N LEU A 113 -6.44 3.29 15.64
CA LEU A 113 -6.70 2.31 16.70
C LEU A 113 -6.16 2.78 18.06
N ILE A 114 -4.94 3.31 18.09
CA ILE A 114 -4.33 3.85 19.31
C ILE A 114 -5.18 4.99 19.87
N ASP A 115 -5.56 5.97 19.04
CA ASP A 115 -6.37 7.11 19.47
C ASP A 115 -7.73 6.67 20.01
N ILE A 116 -8.41 5.72 19.36
CA ILE A 116 -9.69 5.17 19.86
C ILE A 116 -9.48 4.46 21.21
N LEU A 117 -8.43 3.66 21.36
CA LEU A 117 -8.17 2.91 22.61
C LEU A 117 -7.74 3.79 23.78
N LEU A 118 -7.10 4.94 23.50
CA LEU A 118 -6.67 5.88 24.52
C LEU A 118 -7.81 6.75 25.08
N HIS A 119 -8.93 6.86 24.37
CA HIS A 119 -10.07 7.71 24.74
C HIS A 119 -11.31 6.84 25.01
N PRO A 120 -11.66 6.56 26.28
CA PRO A 120 -12.78 5.69 26.64
C PRO A 120 -14.11 6.08 25.99
N GLU A 121 -14.36 7.37 25.82
CA GLU A 121 -15.54 7.93 25.16
C GLU A 121 -15.59 7.54 23.67
N ALA A 122 -14.47 7.62 22.96
CA ALA A 122 -14.37 7.23 21.55
C ALA A 122 -14.53 5.71 21.42
N LEU A 123 -13.86 4.93 22.27
CA LEU A 123 -13.98 3.48 22.29
C LEU A 123 -15.43 3.02 22.51
N TYR A 124 -16.13 3.63 23.47
CA TYR A 124 -17.53 3.31 23.76
C TYR A 124 -18.45 3.67 22.59
N ALA A 125 -18.26 4.87 22.02
CA ALA A 125 -19.05 5.36 20.90
C ALA A 125 -18.88 4.49 19.64
N VAL A 126 -17.64 4.15 19.26
CA VAL A 126 -17.33 3.27 18.13
C VAL A 126 -17.87 1.87 18.36
N LYS A 127 -17.72 1.30 19.57
CA LYS A 127 -18.31 -0.02 19.88
C LYS A 127 -19.82 -0.04 19.72
N ASN A 128 -20.50 1.01 20.19
CA ASN A 128 -21.95 1.11 20.04
C ASN A 128 -22.35 1.22 18.56
N GLU A 129 -21.64 2.03 17.78
CA GLU A 129 -21.87 2.13 16.33
C GLU A 129 -21.71 0.78 15.63
N LEU A 130 -20.63 0.05 15.93
CA LEU A 130 -20.37 -1.28 15.37
C LEU A 130 -21.42 -2.34 15.78
N ASN A 131 -22.15 -2.16 16.88
CA ASN A 131 -23.24 -3.05 17.27
C ASN A 131 -24.52 -2.81 16.43
N THR A 132 -24.63 -1.68 15.72
CA THR A 132 -25.81 -1.34 14.91
C THR A 132 -25.71 -1.80 13.46
N ILE A 133 -24.55 -2.28 13.03
CA ILE A 133 -24.29 -2.68 11.65
C ILE A 133 -24.35 -4.19 11.47
N ASP A 134 -24.77 -4.61 10.29
CA ASP A 134 -24.61 -6.00 9.85
C ASP A 134 -23.23 -6.14 9.20
N LEU A 135 -22.30 -6.78 9.92
CA LEU A 135 -20.94 -7.01 9.44
C LEU A 135 -20.87 -7.88 8.17
N SER A 136 -21.91 -8.67 7.87
CA SER A 136 -21.96 -9.45 6.62
C SER A 136 -22.09 -8.54 5.38
N ARG A 137 -22.58 -7.31 5.58
CA ARG A 137 -22.79 -6.28 4.55
C ARG A 137 -21.81 -5.12 4.68
N LEU A 138 -20.66 -5.33 5.35
CA LEU A 138 -19.70 -4.27 5.66
C LEU A 138 -19.23 -3.47 4.44
N PHE A 139 -19.08 -4.11 3.28
CA PHE A 139 -18.59 -3.44 2.06
C PHE A 139 -19.69 -2.77 1.24
N GLU A 140 -20.95 -2.85 1.67
CA GLU A 140 -22.02 -2.08 1.05
C GLU A 140 -21.92 -0.61 1.46
N ARG A 141 -22.16 0.27 0.49
CA ARG A 141 -22.07 1.71 0.69
C ARG A 141 -22.98 2.17 1.82
N GLU A 142 -24.19 1.62 1.89
CA GLU A 142 -25.19 1.94 2.90
C GLU A 142 -24.73 1.55 4.31
N THR A 143 -23.99 0.44 4.45
CA THR A 143 -23.43 0.01 5.74
C THR A 143 -22.23 0.88 6.13
N LEU A 144 -21.32 1.16 5.19
CA LEU A 144 -20.18 2.04 5.46
C LEU A 144 -20.61 3.46 5.84
N ASN A 145 -21.67 4.00 5.22
CA ASN A 145 -22.20 5.32 5.54
C ASN A 145 -22.77 5.44 6.97
N LYS A 146 -23.02 4.32 7.65
CA LYS A 146 -23.45 4.31 9.06
C LYS A 146 -22.29 4.43 10.04
N LEU A 147 -21.05 4.24 9.59
CA LEU A 147 -19.84 4.29 10.41
C LEU A 147 -19.35 5.73 10.63
N GLN A 148 -20.23 6.63 11.03
CA GLN A 148 -19.97 8.08 11.12
C GLN A 148 -18.98 8.42 12.25
N ILE A 149 -19.08 7.73 13.39
CA ILE A 149 -18.21 7.92 14.55
C ILE A 149 -16.83 7.36 14.23
N LEU A 150 -16.74 6.15 13.67
CA LEU A 150 -15.48 5.57 13.23
C LEU A 150 -14.80 6.45 12.17
N ASP A 151 -15.55 6.96 11.18
CA ASP A 151 -15.03 7.90 10.18
C ASP A 151 -14.52 9.19 10.84
N SER A 152 -15.27 9.76 11.79
CA SER A 152 -14.82 10.93 12.55
C SER A 152 -13.53 10.67 13.33
N CYS A 153 -13.39 9.50 13.97
CA CYS A 153 -12.17 9.13 14.68
C CYS A 153 -10.98 9.01 13.72
N ILE A 154 -11.17 8.36 12.57
CA ILE A 154 -10.12 8.23 11.54
C ILE A 154 -9.72 9.62 11.04
N ASN A 155 -10.69 10.48 10.72
CA ASN A 155 -10.42 11.84 10.24
C ASN A 155 -9.69 12.70 11.26
N GLU A 156 -10.02 12.58 12.55
CA GLU A 156 -9.32 13.31 13.61
C GLU A 156 -7.88 12.79 13.81
N THR A 157 -7.65 11.48 13.73
CA THR A 157 -6.30 10.92 13.71
C THR A 157 -5.51 11.44 12.52
N LEU A 158 -6.11 11.42 11.32
CA LEU A 158 -5.46 11.94 10.11
C LEU A 158 -5.11 13.42 10.28
N ARG A 159 -5.99 14.24 10.84
CA ARG A 159 -5.72 15.66 11.13
C ARG A 159 -4.48 15.85 12.00
N ARG A 160 -4.20 14.94 12.94
CA ARG A 160 -3.06 15.01 13.86
C ARG A 160 -1.78 14.38 13.34
N THR A 161 -1.88 13.33 12.53
CA THR A 161 -0.75 12.47 12.15
C THR A 161 -0.32 12.64 10.70
N PHE A 162 -1.23 13.13 9.84
CA PHE A 162 -0.93 13.33 8.44
C PHE A 162 -0.07 14.58 8.24
N MET A 163 1.24 14.36 8.10
CA MET A 163 2.12 15.34 7.50
C MET A 163 2.08 15.20 5.99
N GLY A 164 1.10 15.85 5.36
CA GLY A 164 1.19 16.11 3.94
C GLY A 164 2.46 16.92 3.67
N LEU A 165 3.19 16.60 2.61
CA LEU A 165 4.20 17.51 2.08
C LEU A 165 3.47 18.80 1.69
N THR A 166 3.38 19.75 2.61
CA THR A 166 3.04 21.13 2.28
C THR A 166 4.19 21.60 1.41
N GLN A 167 3.98 21.63 0.10
CA GLN A 167 4.87 22.35 -0.81
C GLN A 167 4.87 23.80 -0.30
N ARG A 168 5.98 24.19 0.33
CA ARG A 168 6.35 25.59 0.53
C ARG A 168 7.23 26.01 -0.62
#